data_AF-A0A3D1IHI5-F1
#
_entry.id   AF-A0A3D1IHI5-F1
#
_cell.length_a   1.000
_cell.length_b   1.000
_cell.length_c   1.000
_cell.angle_alpha   90.00
_cell.angle_beta   90.00
_cell.angle_gamma   90.00
#
_symmetry.space_group_name_H-M   'P 1'
#
loop_
_entity.id
_entity.type
_entity.pdbx_description
1 polymer ?
#
loop_
_entity_poly.entity_id
_entity_poly.type
_entity_poly.pdbx_seq_one_letter_code
_entity_poly.pdbx_strand_id
1 'polypeptide(L)' 'MHLTGTKIGCDRGECGACTVLLDGRPVYSCSQLAAWVDGKEIRTVEGLEEDGRLSPLQRAFVDGNGPQCGF' A
#
# COMPACT_ATOMS: atom_id res chain seq x y z
N MET A 1 -2.64 11.60 -9.87
CA MET A 1 -3.42 10.90 -8.82
C MET A 1 -3.05 11.49 -7.47
N HIS A 2 -3.97 11.54 -6.51
CA HIS A 2 -3.75 12.08 -5.17
C HIS A 2 -3.83 10.98 -4.10
N LEU A 3 -3.27 9.79 -4.40
CA LEU A 3 -3.20 8.64 -3.50
C LEU A 3 -1.91 8.76 -2.67
N THR A 4 -2.05 8.98 -1.37
CA THR A 4 -0.93 9.29 -0.46
C THR A 4 -0.74 8.25 0.63
N GLY A 5 -1.52 7.17 0.62
CA GLY A 5 -1.49 6.10 1.62
C GLY A 5 -0.21 5.26 1.55
N THR A 6 0.24 4.90 0.35
CA THR A 6 1.56 4.27 0.15
C THR A 6 2.68 5.27 0.45
N LYS A 7 3.66 4.90 1.27
CA LYS A 7 4.67 5.85 1.80
C LYS A 7 6.06 5.65 1.23
N ILE A 8 6.81 6.74 1.17
CA ILE A 8 8.26 6.74 0.94
C ILE A 8 8.95 6.75 2.30
N GLY A 9 9.44 5.59 2.75
CA GLY A 9 10.24 5.48 3.98
C GLY A 9 11.74 5.54 3.70
N CYS A 10 12.25 4.58 2.91
CA CYS A 10 13.70 4.42 2.67
C CYS A 10 14.15 4.70 1.23
N ASP A 11 13.23 4.59 0.25
CA ASP A 11 13.48 4.69 -1.20
C ASP A 11 14.55 3.74 -1.77
N ARG A 12 14.76 2.59 -1.11
CA ARG A 12 15.79 1.60 -1.49
C ARG A 12 15.40 0.14 -1.23
N GLY A 13 14.10 -0.13 -1.13
CA GLY A 13 13.57 -1.50 -1.02
C GLY A 13 13.81 -2.22 0.31
N GLU A 14 14.06 -1.49 1.41
CA GLU A 14 14.40 -2.08 2.72
C GLU A 14 13.26 -2.04 3.74
N CYS A 15 12.48 -0.94 3.78
CA CYS A 15 11.51 -0.71 4.86
C CYS A 15 10.10 -1.28 4.64
N GLY A 16 9.72 -1.62 3.41
CA GLY A 16 8.37 -2.09 3.07
C GLY A 16 7.24 -1.04 3.12
N ALA A 17 7.48 0.20 3.56
CA ALA A 17 6.45 1.25 3.65
C ALA A 17 5.78 1.62 2.30
N CYS A 18 6.44 1.29 1.19
CA CYS A 18 5.97 1.53 -0.17
C CYS A 18 5.29 0.30 -0.81
N THR A 19 4.89 -0.70 0.00
CA THR A 19 4.31 -1.95 -0.54
C THR A 19 2.95 -1.68 -1.19
N VAL A 20 2.79 -2.20 -2.41
CA VAL A 20 1.53 -2.24 -3.17
C VAL A 20 1.35 -3.63 -3.77
N LEU A 21 0.13 -3.96 -4.21
CA LEU A 21 -0.09 -5.17 -5.03
C LEU A 21 -0.02 -4.80 -6.51
N LEU A 22 0.85 -5.49 -7.26
CA LEU A 22 0.94 -5.43 -8.71
C LEU A 22 0.49 -6.79 -9.26
N ASP A 23 -0.62 -6.81 -10.02
CA ASP A 23 -1.27 -8.04 -10.50
C ASP A 23 -1.46 -9.06 -9.36
N GLY A 24 -1.90 -8.57 -8.20
CA GLY A 24 -2.13 -9.36 -6.98
C GLY A 24 -0.86 -9.76 -6.18
N ARG A 25 0.35 -9.40 -6.63
CA ARG A 25 1.61 -9.72 -5.95
C ARG A 25 2.19 -8.53 -5.19
N PRO A 26 2.66 -8.68 -3.94
CA PRO A 26 3.29 -7.59 -3.21
C PRO A 26 4.64 -7.21 -3.84
N VAL A 27 4.81 -5.91 -4.10
CA VAL A 27 6.05 -5.31 -4.63
C VAL A 27 6.35 -3.99 -3.94
N TYR A 28 7.60 -3.57 -3.95
CA TYR A 28 8.02 -2.24 -3.48
C TYR A 28 7.88 -1.22 -4.59
N SER A 29 6.95 -0.26 -4.44
CA SER A 29 6.70 0.72 -5.51
C SER A 29 7.90 1.63 -5.76
N CYS A 30 8.74 1.88 -4.75
CA CYS A 30 9.99 2.64 -4.92
C CYS A 30 11.01 1.98 -5.86
N SER A 31 10.84 0.69 -6.16
CA SER A 31 11.73 -0.09 -7.02
C SER A 31 11.06 -0.48 -8.35
N GLN A 32 9.92 0.12 -8.69
CA GLN A 32 9.22 -0.10 -9.96
C GLN A 32 9.23 1.18 -10.79
N LEU A 33 9.60 1.07 -12.07
CA LEU A 33 9.40 2.17 -13.02
C LEU A 33 7.95 2.18 -13.48
N ALA A 34 7.30 3.35 -13.45
CA ALA A 34 5.91 3.51 -13.90
C ALA A 34 5.71 2.98 -15.33
N ALA A 35 6.68 3.19 -16.22
CA ALA A 35 6.63 2.69 -17.60
C ALA A 35 6.64 1.16 -17.72
N TRP A 36 7.16 0.43 -16.72
CA TRP A 36 7.19 -1.04 -16.74
C TRP A 36 5.88 -1.66 -16.25
N VAL A 37 5.03 -0.86 -15.61
CA VAL A 37 3.76 -1.31 -15.04
C VAL A 37 2.55 -0.74 -15.79
N ASP A 38 2.77 -0.15 -16.96
CA ASP A 38 1.68 0.30 -17.81
C ASP A 38 0.76 -0.87 -18.19
N GLY A 39 -0.54 -0.64 -18.09
CA GLY A 39 -1.58 -1.66 -18.30
C GLY A 39 -1.69 -2.76 -17.21
N LYS A 40 -0.90 -2.70 -16.14
CA LYS A 40 -1.00 -3.64 -15.00
C LYS A 40 -1.99 -3.16 -13.94
N GLU A 41 -2.54 -4.09 -13.18
CA GLU A 41 -3.39 -3.74 -12.04
C GLU A 41 -2.53 -3.37 -10.83
N ILE A 42 -2.76 -2.18 -10.27
CA ILE A 42 -2.11 -1.73 -9.03
C ILE A 42 -3.19 -1.49 -7.98
N ARG A 43 -3.07 -2.17 -6.83
CA ARG A 43 -3.90 -1.93 -5.64
C ARG A 43 -3.04 -1.36 -4.52
N THR A 44 -3.41 -0.17 -4.04
CA THR A 44 -2.79 0.52 -2.90
C THR A 44 -3.61 0.30 -1.62
N VAL A 45 -3.18 0.89 -0.50
CA VAL A 45 -3.90 0.80 0.78
C VAL A 45 -5.30 1.45 0.71
N GLU A 46 -5.47 2.52 -0.07
CA GLU A 46 -6.76 3.16 -0.31
C GLU A 46 -7.75 2.19 -0.97
N GLY A 47 -7.27 1.31 -1.84
CA GLY A 47 -8.10 0.30 -2.49
C GLY A 47 -8.51 -0.86 -1.58
N LEU A 48 -8.08 -0.91 -0.32
CA LEU A 48 -8.56 -1.92 0.64
C LEU A 48 -9.89 -1.53 1.28
N GLU A 49 -10.20 -0.25 1.31
CA GLU A 49 -11.46 0.27 1.83
C GLU A 49 -12.56 0.16 0.76
N GLU A 50 -13.77 -0.21 1.18
CA GLU A 50 -14.94 -0.33 0.31
C GLU A 50 -16.10 0.46 0.93
N ASP A 51 -16.65 1.43 0.19
CA ASP A 51 -17.81 2.25 0.57
C ASP A 51 -17.70 2.94 1.94
N GLY A 52 -16.54 3.51 2.24
CA GLY A 52 -16.16 4.14 3.51
C GLY A 52 -15.85 3.15 4.63
N ARG A 53 -15.79 1.84 4.35
CA ARG A 53 -15.60 0.80 5.36
C ARG A 53 -14.22 0.17 5.24
N LEU A 54 -13.50 0.18 6.36
CA LEU A 54 -12.25 -0.55 6.50
C LEU A 54 -12.41 -2.02 6.09
N SER A 55 -11.42 -2.56 5.39
CA SER A 55 -11.32 -4.01 5.18
C SER A 55 -11.26 -4.77 6.52
N PRO A 56 -11.58 -6.07 6.54
CA PRO A 56 -11.36 -6.91 7.72
C PRO A 56 -9.93 -6.81 8.28
N LEU A 57 -8.93 -6.71 7.39
CA LEU A 57 -7.52 -6.55 7.78
C LEU A 57 -7.27 -5.22 8.49
N GLN A 58 -7.72 -4.10 7.89
CA GLN A 58 -7.55 -2.78 8.49
C GLN A 58 -8.26 -2.68 9.84
N ARG A 59 -9.48 -3.21 9.98
CA ARG A 59 -10.21 -3.25 11.26
C ARG A 59 -9.44 -4.04 12.31
N ALA A 60 -9.03 -5.27 12.01
CA ALA A 60 -8.29 -6.10 12.94
C ALA A 60 -6.97 -5.45 13.39
N PHE A 61 -6.28 -4.74 12.48
CA PHE A 61 -5.06 -4.02 12.82
C PHE A 61 -5.31 -2.86 13.80
N VAL A 62 -6.41 -2.12 13.64
CA VAL A 62 -6.83 -1.05 14.58
C VAL A 62 -7.29 -1.63 15.91
N ASP A 63 -8.20 -2.61 15.88
CA ASP A 63 -8.77 -3.24 17.09
C ASP A 63 -7.70 -3.92 17.95
N GLY A 64 -6.65 -4.45 17.30
CA GLY A 64 -5.49 -5.03 17.96
C GLY A 64 -4.44 -4.03 18.46
N ASN A 65 -4.68 -2.71 18.36
CA ASN A 65 -3.68 -1.66 18.64
C ASN A 65 -2.36 -1.85 17.87
N GLY A 66 -2.43 -2.35 16.63
CA GLY A 66 -1.29 -2.56 15.76
C GLY A 66 -0.55 -1.29 15.34
N PRO A 67 -1.24 -0.22 14.91
CA PRO A 67 -0.57 1.03 14.54
C PRO A 67 -0.24 1.88 15.78
N GLN A 68 0.94 2.51 15.75
CA GLN A 68 1.30 3.61 16.67
C GLN A 68 1.40 4.92 15.89
N CYS A 69 2.56 5.23 15.30
CA CYS A 69 2.72 6.41 14.46
C CYS A 69 1.94 6.32 13.13
N GLY A 70 1.65 5.10 12.67
CA GLY A 70 0.87 4.85 11.46
C GLY A 70 1.56 5.25 10.16
N PHE A 71 2.90 5.38 10.17
CA PHE A 71 3.69 5.59 8.96
C PHE A 71 3.74 4.33 8.10
#